data_AF-A0A3N4H4S6-F1
#
_entry.id   AF-A0A3N4H4S6-F1
#
_cell.length_a   1.000
_cell.length_b   1.000
_cell.length_c   1.000
_cell.angle_alpha   90.00
_cell.angle_beta   90.00
_cell.angle_gamma   90.00
#
_symmetry.space_group_name_H-M   'P 1'
#
loop_
_entity.id
_entity.type
_entity.pdbx_description
1 polymer ?
#
loop_
_entity_poly.entity_id
_entity_poly.type
_entity_poly.pdbx_seq_one_letter_code
_entity_poly.pdbx_strand_id
1 'polypeptide(L)'
;MTAPVHGDGRLAITVWPTFIGVIGRCADGTLGEPTHHPDYRRSQITWTTGVLVTGRARIAAPAGEWTHFAYFRGPGDHEPVGEPVPIGQFPIRLPAGGVIDADPIIVN
;
A
#
# COMPACT_ATOMS: atom_id res chain seq x y z
N MET A 1 -40.53 -37.73 9.77
CA MET A 1 -40.15 -36.31 9.75
C MET A 1 -38.73 -36.20 10.30
N THR A 2 -37.75 -35.91 9.46
CA THR A 2 -36.37 -35.64 9.85
C THR A 2 -36.20 -34.14 10.11
N ALA A 3 -35.66 -33.78 11.28
CA ALA A 3 -35.40 -32.39 11.65
C ALA A 3 -34.30 -31.78 10.76
N PRO A 4 -34.36 -30.48 10.43
CA PRO A 4 -33.30 -29.83 9.66
C PRO A 4 -32.00 -29.83 10.47
N VAL A 5 -30.92 -30.28 9.83
CA VAL A 5 -29.57 -30.21 10.38
C VAL A 5 -29.14 -28.74 10.33
N HIS A 6 -29.06 -28.09 11.49
CA HIS A 6 -28.43 -26.78 11.62
C HIS A 6 -26.92 -26.98 11.51
N GLY A 7 -26.35 -26.66 10.35
CA GLY A 7 -24.91 -26.64 10.16
C GLY A 7 -24.35 -25.27 10.53
N ASP A 8 -23.41 -25.21 11.47
CA ASP A 8 -22.66 -24.00 11.75
C ASP A 8 -21.73 -23.70 10.56
N GLY A 9 -22.01 -22.60 9.86
CA GLY A 9 -21.17 -22.08 8.80
C GLY A 9 -20.33 -20.91 9.30
N ARG A 10 -19.02 -20.92 9.01
CA ARG A 10 -18.15 -19.75 9.26
C ARG A 10 -18.05 -18.91 8.00
N LEU A 11 -18.50 -17.66 8.08
CA LEU A 11 -18.20 -16.64 7.08
C LEU A 11 -16.87 -15.95 7.45
N ALA A 12 -15.95 -15.85 6.48
CA ALA A 12 -14.73 -15.07 6.61
C ALA A 12 -14.71 -13.97 5.54
N ILE A 13 -14.27 -12.78 5.93
CA ILE A 13 -14.09 -11.63 5.04
C ILE A 13 -12.64 -11.19 5.14
N THR A 14 -11.96 -11.11 4.00
CA THR A 14 -10.63 -10.51 3.91
C THR A 14 -10.78 -9.06 3.46
N VAL A 15 -10.34 -8.12 4.30
CA VAL A 15 -10.33 -6.70 3.95
C VAL A 15 -8.92 -6.32 3.53
N TRP A 16 -8.75 -5.93 2.27
CA TRP A 16 -7.46 -5.49 1.75
C TRP A 16 -7.23 -4.01 2.08
N PRO A 17 -5.97 -3.58 2.26
CA PRO A 17 -5.63 -2.18 2.26
C PRO A 17 -6.14 -1.50 0.99
N THR A 18 -6.53 -0.25 1.12
CA THR A 18 -7.13 0.54 0.04
C THR A 18 -6.17 1.60 -0.47
N PHE A 19 -5.14 1.95 0.31
CA PHE A 19 -4.12 2.93 -0.06
C PHE A 19 -2.72 2.38 0.14
N ILE A 20 -1.78 2.91 -0.64
CA ILE A 20 -0.35 2.64 -0.54
C ILE A 20 0.43 3.95 -0.59
N GLY A 21 1.47 4.01 0.23
CA GLY A 21 2.45 5.08 0.33
C GLY A 21 3.88 4.55 0.28
N VAL A 22 4.85 5.46 0.39
CA VAL A 22 6.28 5.11 0.46
C VAL A 22 6.94 5.66 1.71
N ILE A 23 7.89 4.89 2.23
CA ILE A 23 8.76 5.25 3.34
C ILE A 23 10.19 5.32 2.82
N GLY A 24 10.91 6.36 3.22
CA GLY A 24 12.28 6.58 2.78
C GLY A 24 12.88 7.84 3.37
N ARG A 25 13.85 8.40 2.66
CA ARG A 25 14.52 9.65 2.98
C ARG A 25 14.24 10.68 1.89
N CYS A 26 13.54 11.76 2.24
CA CYS A 26 13.40 12.93 1.38
C CYS A 26 14.73 13.67 1.20
N ALA A 27 14.84 14.41 0.10
CA ALA A 27 15.97 15.32 -0.13
C ALA A 27 16.07 16.44 0.94
N ASP A 28 14.95 16.81 1.58
CA ASP A 28 14.91 17.76 2.69
C ASP A 28 15.39 17.20 4.04
N GLY A 29 15.78 15.91 4.08
CA GLY A 29 16.26 15.22 5.26
C GLY A 29 15.19 14.49 6.08
N THR A 30 13.91 14.61 5.73
CA THR A 30 12.81 13.87 6.37
C THR A 30 13.01 12.36 6.19
N LEU A 31 12.90 11.61 7.28
CA LEU A 31 12.95 10.15 7.29
C LEU A 31 11.58 9.60 7.69
N GLY A 32 11.05 8.65 6.91
CA GLY A 32 9.71 8.11 7.12
C GLY A 32 8.82 8.31 5.91
N GLU A 33 7.52 8.25 6.12
CA GLU A 33 6.54 8.67 5.12
C GLU A 33 6.43 10.22 5.13
N PRO A 34 6.55 10.89 3.97
CA PRO A 34 6.63 12.35 3.91
C PRO A 34 5.23 13.00 3.84
N THR A 35 4.36 12.68 4.80
CA THR A 35 2.94 13.13 4.82
C THR A 35 2.77 14.66 4.85
N HIS A 36 3.79 15.39 5.29
CA HIS A 36 3.81 16.85 5.32
C HIS A 36 4.27 17.50 4.00
N HIS A 37 4.84 16.74 3.07
CA HIS A 37 5.41 17.28 1.85
C HIS A 37 4.30 17.56 0.82
N PRO A 38 4.22 18.76 0.19
CA PRO A 38 3.11 19.14 -0.70
C PRO A 38 2.99 18.26 -1.95
N ASP A 39 4.13 17.75 -2.44
CA ASP A 39 4.18 16.86 -3.61
C ASP A 39 3.89 15.39 -3.28
N TYR A 40 3.76 15.03 -2.00
CA TYR A 40 3.49 13.66 -1.61
C TYR A 40 1.99 13.37 -1.60
N ARG A 41 1.59 12.27 -2.26
CA ARG A 41 0.23 11.74 -2.18
C ARG A 41 0.27 10.22 -2.22
N ARG A 42 -0.29 9.60 -1.16
CA ARG A 42 -0.69 8.20 -1.20
C ARG A 42 -1.61 7.95 -2.38
N SER A 43 -1.52 6.75 -2.95
CA SER A 43 -2.40 6.33 -4.03
C SER A 43 -3.42 5.33 -3.52
N GLN A 44 -4.67 5.48 -3.97
CA GLN A 44 -5.64 4.40 -3.84
C GLN A 44 -5.20 3.21 -4.70
N ILE A 45 -5.30 2.01 -4.16
CA ILE A 45 -4.99 0.77 -4.86
C ILE A 45 -6.20 0.38 -5.70
N THR A 46 -5.96 0.15 -6.99
CA THR A 46 -6.94 -0.48 -7.87
C THR A 46 -6.72 -1.98 -7.86
N TRP A 47 -7.65 -2.71 -7.23
CA TRP A 47 -7.62 -4.18 -7.19
C TRP A 47 -8.29 -4.77 -8.42
N THR A 48 -7.69 -5.83 -8.96
CA THR A 48 -8.24 -6.69 -10.01
C THR A 48 -8.33 -8.11 -9.48
N THR A 49 -9.50 -8.73 -9.64
CA THR A 49 -9.74 -10.11 -9.19
C THR A 49 -9.61 -11.08 -10.37
N GLY A 50 -8.81 -12.13 -10.22
CA GLY A 50 -8.66 -13.22 -11.17
C GLY A 50 -8.25 -14.52 -10.47
N VAL A 51 -7.35 -15.31 -11.09
CA VAL A 51 -6.72 -16.47 -10.40
C VAL A 51 -5.92 -16.01 -9.17
N LEU A 52 -5.33 -14.82 -9.25
CA LEU A 52 -4.68 -14.12 -8.16
C LEU A 52 -5.32 -12.73 -8.02
N VAL A 53 -5.39 -12.22 -6.78
CA VAL A 53 -5.74 -10.82 -6.53
C VAL A 53 -4.50 -9.97 -6.76
N THR A 54 -4.56 -9.05 -7.71
CA THR A 54 -3.47 -8.11 -7.99
C THR A 54 -3.93 -6.68 -7.82
N GLY A 55 -3.08 -5.84 -7.26
CA GLY A 55 -3.30 -4.42 -7.09
C GLY A 55 -2.33 -3.62 -7.94
N ARG A 56 -2.73 -2.39 -8.27
CA ARG A 56 -1.85 -1.39 -8.89
C ARG A 56 -2.11 -0.01 -8.31
N ALA A 57 -1.07 0.80 -8.23
CA ALA A 57 -1.15 2.16 -7.70
C ALA A 57 -0.02 3.04 -8.24
N ARG A 58 -0.21 4.37 -8.22
CA ARG A 58 0.76 5.36 -8.69
C ARG A 58 0.96 6.43 -7.63
N ILE A 59 2.03 6.31 -6.86
CA ILE A 59 2.29 7.16 -5.68
C ILE A 59 3.04 8.40 -6.15
N ALA A 60 2.52 9.60 -5.84
CA ALA A 60 3.28 10.83 -6.06
C ALA A 60 4.22 11.04 -4.87
N ALA A 61 5.52 11.19 -5.15
CA ALA A 61 6.55 11.32 -4.14
C ALA A 61 7.55 12.44 -4.48
N PRO A 62 8.08 13.15 -3.47
CA PRO A 62 9.11 14.15 -3.70
C PRO A 62 10.46 13.53 -4.10
N ALA A 63 11.42 14.39 -4.38
CA ALA A 63 12.81 13.95 -4.56
C ALA A 63 13.31 13.26 -3.29
N GLY A 64 14.02 12.14 -3.44
CA GLY A 64 14.44 11.33 -2.32
C GLY A 64 14.83 9.90 -2.67
N GLU A 65 15.09 9.12 -1.64
CA GLU A 65 15.40 7.69 -1.70
C GLU A 65 14.33 6.89 -0.94
N TRP A 66 13.57 6.06 -1.66
CA TRP A 66 12.41 5.32 -1.14
C TRP A 66 12.74 3.84 -1.04
N THR A 67 12.50 3.26 0.13
CA THR A 67 12.95 1.89 0.45
C THR A 67 11.80 0.93 0.71
N HIS A 68 10.67 1.42 1.24
CA HIS A 68 9.54 0.56 1.62
C HIS A 68 8.21 1.12 1.11
N PHE A 69 7.29 0.23 0.79
CA PHE A 69 5.87 0.51 0.67
C PHE A 69 5.19 0.40 2.04
N ALA A 70 4.22 1.27 2.29
CA ALA A 70 3.37 1.22 3.46
C ALA A 70 1.91 1.21 3.04
N TYR A 71 1.10 0.35 3.65
CA TYR A 71 -0.31 0.14 3.29
C TYR A 71 -1.23 0.83 4.29
N PHE A 72 -2.37 1.37 3.85
CA PHE A 72 -3.29 2.13 4.72
C PHE A 72 -4.75 1.80 4.40
N ARG A 73 -5.66 2.04 5.37
CA ARG A 73 -7.12 1.89 5.16
C ARG A 73 -7.74 3.16 4.58
N GLY A 74 -7.06 4.29 4.73
CA GLY A 74 -7.47 5.60 4.22
C GLY A 74 -6.29 6.51 3.89
N PRO A 75 -6.53 7.57 3.12
CA PRO A 75 -5.48 8.49 2.69
C PRO A 75 -4.94 9.37 3.83
N GLY A 76 -5.71 9.53 4.92
CA GLY A 76 -5.33 10.35 6.09
C GLY A 76 -4.89 9.54 7.31
N ASP A 77 -4.84 8.21 7.23
CA ASP A 77 -4.47 7.38 8.38
C ASP A 77 -3.02 7.63 8.80
N HIS A 78 -2.75 7.74 10.10
CA HIS A 78 -1.38 7.97 10.58
C HIS A 78 -0.57 6.67 10.72
N GLU A 79 -1.23 5.53 10.81
CA GLU A 79 -0.59 4.23 11.04
C GLU A 79 -0.79 3.29 9.84
N PRO A 80 0.28 2.62 9.38
CA PRO A 80 0.17 1.62 8.34
C PRO A 80 -0.54 0.35 8.84
N VAL A 81 -1.18 -0.34 7.91
CA VAL A 81 -1.73 -1.68 8.10
C VAL A 81 -0.59 -2.69 7.99
N GLY A 82 -0.12 -3.15 9.14
CA GLY A 82 0.98 -4.11 9.23
C GLY A 82 2.36 -3.46 9.01
N GLU A 83 3.37 -4.30 8.83
CA GLU A 83 4.75 -3.86 8.65
C GLU A 83 5.00 -3.32 7.23
N PRO A 84 5.77 -2.24 7.07
CA PRO A 84 6.22 -1.79 5.76
C PRO A 84 6.97 -2.87 4.98
N VAL A 85 6.72 -2.94 3.67
CA VAL A 85 7.28 -3.97 2.79
C VAL A 85 8.38 -3.36 1.91
N PRO A 86 9.56 -3.96 1.78
CA PRO A 86 10.60 -3.44 0.89
C PRO A 86 10.10 -3.28 -0.55
N ILE A 87 10.42 -2.15 -1.19
CA ILE A 87 10.04 -1.88 -2.60
C ILE A 87 10.73 -2.84 -3.56
N GLY A 88 11.93 -3.31 -3.20
CA GLY A 88 12.71 -4.26 -3.98
C GLY A 88 14.12 -4.43 -3.40
N GLN A 89 15.04 -4.93 -4.22
CA GLN A 89 16.44 -5.14 -3.82
C GLN A 89 17.21 -3.81 -3.65
N PHE A 90 16.81 -2.77 -4.37
CA PHE A 90 17.45 -1.46 -4.36
C PHE A 90 16.40 -0.36 -4.10
N PRO A 91 16.78 0.73 -3.43
CA PRO A 91 15.87 1.84 -3.25
C PRO A 91 15.53 2.53 -4.57
N ILE A 92 14.33 3.08 -4.64
CA ILE A 92 13.94 3.97 -5.74
C ILE A 92 14.49 5.36 -5.43
N ARG A 93 15.29 5.90 -6.34
CA ARG A 93 15.85 7.26 -6.23
C ARG A 93 15.15 8.19 -7.21
N LEU A 94 14.52 9.22 -6.67
CA LEU A 94 13.91 10.28 -7.44
C LEU A 94 14.78 11.54 -7.36
N PRO A 95 15.46 11.96 -8.46
CA PRO A 95 16.27 13.18 -8.46
C PRO A 95 15.41 14.46 -8.43
N ALA A 96 14.14 14.36 -8.83
CA ALA A 96 13.11 15.38 -8.73
C ALA A 96 11.79 14.70 -8.32
N GLY A 97 10.81 15.45 -7.82
CA GLY A 97 9.48 14.92 -7.52
C GLY A 97 8.88 14.19 -8.73
N GLY A 98 8.19 13.07 -8.47
CA GLY A 98 7.75 12.18 -9.53
C GLY A 98 6.74 11.14 -9.06
N VAL A 99 6.52 10.13 -9.91
CA VAL A 99 5.59 9.04 -9.67
C VAL A 99 6.36 7.74 -9.47
N ILE A 100 5.98 6.98 -8.44
CA ILE A 100 6.42 5.63 -8.18
C ILE A 100 5.27 4.70 -8.53
N ASP A 101 5.46 3.86 -9.54
CA ASP A 101 4.48 2.85 -9.94
C ASP A 101 4.66 1.60 -9.06
N ALA A 102 3.58 1.20 -8.39
CA ALA A 102 3.50 -0.04 -7.63
C ALA A 102 2.61 -1.02 -8.41
N ASP A 103 3.23 -1.89 -9.19
CA ASP A 103 2.57 -2.88 -10.05
C ASP A 103 3.52 -4.07 -10.34
N PRO A 104 3.14 -5.34 -10.06
CA PRO A 104 1.92 -5.76 -9.37
C PRO A 104 2.07 -5.68 -7.83
N ILE A 105 1.01 -5.30 -7.15
CA ILE A 105 0.85 -5.50 -5.70
C ILE A 105 0.19 -6.86 -5.50
N ILE A 106 0.86 -7.75 -4.78
CA ILE A 106 0.35 -9.10 -4.50
C ILE A 106 0.14 -9.23 -3.00
N VAL A 107 -1.04 -9.71 -2.61
CA VAL A 107 -1.40 -10.03 -1.23
C VAL A 107 -1.47 -11.55 -1.11
N ASN A 108 -0.71 -12.11 -0.16
CA ASN A 108 -0.73 -13.54 0.16
C ASN A 108 -1.82 -13.87 1.18
#